data_AF-A0A2N2VAE1-F1
#
_entry.id   AF-A0A2N2VAE1-F1
#
_cell.length_a   1.000
_cell.length_b   1.000
_cell.length_c   1.000
_cell.angle_alpha   90.00
_cell.angle_beta   90.00
_cell.angle_gamma   90.00
#
_symmetry.space_group_name_H-M   'P 1'
#
loop_
_entity.id
_entity.type
_entity.pdbx_description
1 polymer ?
#
loop_
_entity_poly.entity_id
_entity_poly.type
_entity_poly.pdbx_seq_one_letter_code
_entity_poly.pdbx_strand_id
1 'polypeptide(L)'
;MATRSPESWIAMMKLTASLVAALFAVAAQAAPTLPAAPASQLAPVADGAPKPDATPRLAYGFLMKHGEKLVFAPCRDRSYALLEDVSADRQVTRGLEMAGLTDGRKYYVEVLGVADGNALRASELNLARAEGRCQKPGGSDEAWLASGNEPGWALAAGGEKVTLQRQGGKEISVPYQAFARQGEVAQFSAEGLELRFERQLCRDSVTEAVFGWTATVRVDGQTLRGCALVR
;
A
#
# COMPACT_ATOMS: atom_id res chain seq x y z
N MET A 1 -23.81 16.80 -48.66
CA MET A 1 -22.61 16.08 -49.13
C MET A 1 -22.63 14.71 -48.49
N ALA A 2 -22.73 13.69 -49.34
CA ALA A 2 -23.12 12.33 -48.99
C ALA A 2 -21.96 11.51 -48.39
N THR A 3 -22.35 10.65 -47.45
CA THR A 3 -21.60 9.55 -46.86
C THR A 3 -21.28 8.48 -47.92
N ARG A 4 -20.07 7.88 -47.87
CA ARG A 4 -19.70 6.71 -48.69
C ARG A 4 -19.59 5.48 -47.79
N SER A 5 -20.46 4.51 -48.07
CA SER A 5 -20.42 3.13 -47.59
C SER A 5 -19.45 2.30 -48.45
N PRO A 6 -18.85 1.23 -47.91
CA PRO A 6 -17.98 0.30 -48.64
C PRO A 6 -18.82 -0.83 -49.24
N GLU A 7 -18.36 -1.43 -50.34
CA GLU A 7 -18.50 -2.84 -50.76
C GLU A 7 -18.21 -3.01 -52.26
N SER A 8 -17.93 -4.26 -52.67
CA SER A 8 -17.58 -4.78 -54.01
C SER A 8 -16.06 -4.75 -54.30
N TRP A 9 -15.38 -5.82 -54.74
CA TRP A 9 -15.75 -6.82 -55.75
C TRP A 9 -15.07 -8.18 -55.50
N ILE A 10 -15.87 -9.23 -55.63
CA ILE A 10 -15.50 -10.62 -55.92
C ILE A 10 -15.13 -10.72 -57.42
N ALA A 11 -14.09 -11.48 -57.79
CA ALA A 11 -14.18 -12.59 -58.75
C ALA A 11 -12.82 -13.06 -59.33
N MET A 12 -12.67 -14.40 -59.30
CA MET A 12 -12.10 -15.31 -60.32
C MET A 12 -10.66 -15.12 -60.86
N MET A 13 -9.96 -16.12 -61.41
CA MET A 13 -9.90 -17.59 -61.37
C MET A 13 -8.84 -17.95 -62.44
N LYS A 14 -8.14 -19.08 -62.24
CA LYS A 14 -7.29 -19.85 -63.18
C LYS A 14 -5.83 -19.41 -63.34
N LEU A 15 -4.91 -20.32 -63.05
CA LEU A 15 -3.77 -20.76 -63.90
C LEU A 15 -2.97 -21.83 -63.12
N THR A 16 -3.22 -23.10 -63.43
CA THR A 16 -2.34 -24.04 -64.17
C THR A 16 -1.47 -24.90 -63.26
N ALA A 17 -1.83 -26.19 -63.22
CA ALA A 17 -1.00 -27.26 -62.69
C ALA A 17 0.22 -27.49 -63.59
N SER A 18 1.39 -27.70 -62.99
CA SER A 18 2.54 -28.28 -63.66
C SER A 18 3.18 -29.31 -62.75
N LEU A 19 3.13 -30.55 -63.23
CA LEU A 19 3.82 -31.73 -62.73
C LEU A 19 5.32 -31.55 -62.94
N VAL A 20 6.13 -31.73 -61.88
CA VAL A 20 7.54 -32.13 -62.02
C VAL A 20 7.78 -33.27 -61.03
N ALA A 21 7.85 -34.48 -61.58
CA ALA A 21 8.33 -35.65 -60.88
C ALA A 21 9.87 -35.65 -60.95
N ALA A 22 10.53 -35.55 -59.79
CA ALA A 22 11.97 -35.76 -59.67
C ALA A 22 12.21 -37.03 -58.84
N LEU A 23 12.78 -38.04 -59.50
CA LEU A 23 13.32 -39.24 -58.86
C LEU A 23 14.47 -38.84 -57.93
N PHE A 24 14.38 -39.21 -56.65
CA PHE A 24 15.53 -39.21 -55.74
C PHE A 24 15.95 -40.66 -55.50
N ALA A 25 17.13 -41.01 -56.03
CA ALA A 25 17.86 -42.20 -55.65
C ALA A 25 18.50 -41.97 -54.26
N VAL A 26 18.19 -42.84 -53.31
CA VAL A 26 18.77 -42.82 -51.96
C VAL A 26 20.11 -43.57 -51.99
N ALA A 27 21.21 -42.85 -51.85
CA ALA A 27 22.51 -43.42 -51.51
C ALA A 27 22.64 -43.45 -49.98
N ALA A 28 22.69 -44.64 -49.39
CA ALA A 28 22.96 -44.85 -47.97
C ALA A 28 24.42 -44.48 -47.67
N GLN A 29 24.65 -43.37 -46.98
CA GLN A 29 25.95 -43.03 -46.40
C GLN A 29 25.95 -43.45 -44.92
N ALA A 30 26.97 -44.21 -44.54
CA ALA A 30 27.21 -44.65 -43.18
C ALA A 30 27.47 -43.45 -42.26
N ALA A 31 26.74 -43.37 -41.14
CA ALA A 31 26.89 -42.32 -40.16
C ALA A 31 28.18 -42.48 -39.34
N PRO A 32 28.94 -41.40 -39.08
CA PRO A 32 30.08 -41.45 -38.17
C PRO A 32 29.59 -41.54 -36.71
N THR A 33 30.15 -42.48 -35.96
CA THR A 33 29.97 -42.62 -34.51
C THR A 33 30.66 -41.47 -33.76
N LEU A 34 29.86 -40.60 -33.13
CA LEU A 34 30.33 -39.56 -32.21
C LEU A 34 30.71 -40.18 -30.85
N PRO A 35 31.78 -39.70 -30.18
CA PRO A 35 32.12 -40.14 -28.84
C PRO A 35 31.13 -39.57 -27.81
N ALA A 36 30.81 -40.39 -26.79
CA ALA A 36 29.91 -40.02 -25.70
C ALA A 36 30.50 -38.88 -24.86
N ALA A 37 29.70 -37.83 -24.63
CA ALA A 37 30.02 -36.76 -23.68
C ALA A 37 29.95 -37.29 -22.23
N PRO A 38 30.79 -36.81 -21.31
CA PRO A 38 30.69 -37.18 -19.91
C PRO A 38 29.40 -36.60 -19.29
N ALA A 39 28.76 -37.38 -18.43
CA ALA A 39 27.59 -36.95 -17.68
C ALA A 39 27.98 -35.82 -16.72
N SER A 40 27.57 -34.58 -17.03
CA SER A 40 27.60 -33.48 -16.07
C SER A 40 26.73 -33.83 -14.88
N GLN A 41 27.35 -33.95 -13.71
CA GLN A 41 26.68 -34.06 -12.43
C GLN A 41 25.89 -32.77 -12.20
N LEU A 42 24.56 -32.86 -12.25
CA LEU A 42 23.65 -31.80 -11.83
C LEU A 42 23.84 -31.60 -10.32
N ALA A 43 24.46 -30.48 -9.95
CA ALA A 43 24.42 -30.00 -8.58
C ALA A 43 22.95 -29.75 -8.19
N PRO A 44 22.54 -30.08 -6.94
CA PRO A 44 21.18 -29.78 -6.50
C PRO A 44 21.00 -28.26 -6.49
N VAL A 45 20.02 -27.78 -7.25
CA VAL A 45 19.54 -26.41 -7.13
C VAL A 45 18.95 -26.30 -5.73
N ALA A 46 19.57 -25.48 -4.88
CA ALA A 46 18.99 -25.16 -3.59
C ALA A 46 17.69 -24.39 -3.85
N ASP A 47 16.55 -25.05 -3.66
CA ASP A 47 15.24 -24.42 -3.58
C ASP A 47 15.19 -23.58 -2.29
N GLY A 48 15.75 -22.38 -2.39
CA GLY A 48 15.68 -21.34 -1.38
C GLY A 48 15.09 -20.10 -2.02
N ALA A 49 13.85 -20.18 -2.52
CA ALA A 49 13.09 -18.96 -2.79
C ALA A 49 13.13 -18.10 -1.51
N PRO A 50 13.51 -16.80 -1.59
CA PRO A 50 13.53 -15.94 -0.42
C PRO A 50 12.18 -16.02 0.29
N LYS A 51 12.19 -16.32 1.59
CA LYS A 51 10.96 -16.29 2.39
C LYS A 51 10.35 -14.88 2.24
N PRO A 52 9.04 -14.76 2.02
CA PRO A 52 8.38 -13.47 1.97
C PRO A 52 8.72 -12.66 3.22
N ASP A 53 9.09 -11.39 3.04
CA ASP A 53 9.33 -10.48 4.15
C ASP A 53 8.04 -10.34 4.97
N ALA A 54 8.05 -10.87 6.19
CA ALA A 54 6.91 -10.86 7.10
C ALA A 54 6.83 -9.58 7.93
N THR A 55 7.73 -8.62 7.71
CA THR A 55 7.70 -7.35 8.44
C THR A 55 6.55 -6.49 7.93
N PRO A 56 5.59 -6.07 8.78
CA PRO A 56 4.53 -5.18 8.36
C PRO A 56 5.12 -3.86 7.84
N ARG A 57 4.65 -3.41 6.68
CA ARG A 57 5.03 -2.13 6.08
C ARG A 57 3.79 -1.27 5.88
N LEU A 58 3.98 0.05 5.89
CA LEU A 58 2.89 0.98 5.59
C LEU A 58 2.50 0.86 4.11
N ALA A 59 1.29 0.35 3.87
CA ALA A 59 0.63 0.36 2.58
C ALA A 59 -0.41 1.49 2.55
N TYR A 60 -0.47 2.22 1.44
CA TYR A 60 -1.39 3.35 1.28
C TYR A 60 -2.02 3.34 -0.11
N GLY A 61 -3.31 3.64 -0.18
CA GLY A 61 -4.09 3.38 -1.37
C GLY A 61 -5.55 3.75 -1.24
N PHE A 62 -6.34 3.32 -2.21
CA PHE A 62 -7.78 3.35 -2.14
C PHE A 62 -8.33 1.99 -1.73
N LEU A 63 -9.36 2.00 -0.90
CA LEU A 63 -10.12 0.82 -0.50
C LEU A 63 -11.55 0.96 -1.01
N MET A 64 -12.13 -0.14 -1.48
CA MET A 64 -13.57 -0.26 -1.74
C MET A 64 -14.08 -1.56 -1.15
N LYS A 65 -15.28 -1.51 -0.55
CA LYS A 65 -16.04 -2.72 -0.22
C LYS A 65 -16.83 -3.17 -1.46
N HIS A 66 -16.81 -4.47 -1.72
CA HIS A 66 -17.63 -5.14 -2.73
C HIS A 66 -18.21 -6.44 -2.17
N GLY A 67 -19.46 -6.38 -1.71
CA GLY A 67 -20.03 -7.45 -0.88
C GLY A 67 -19.21 -7.62 0.40
N GLU A 68 -18.76 -8.83 0.69
CA GLU A 68 -17.92 -9.11 1.87
C GLU A 68 -16.42 -8.86 1.66
N LYS A 69 -16.01 -8.47 0.46
CA LYS A 69 -14.59 -8.29 0.13
C LYS A 69 -14.18 -6.84 0.28
N LEU A 70 -12.98 -6.63 0.80
CA LEU A 70 -12.29 -5.34 0.76
C LEU A 70 -11.25 -5.39 -0.34
N VAL A 71 -11.39 -4.53 -1.35
CA VAL A 71 -10.47 -4.42 -2.48
C VAL A 71 -9.59 -3.20 -2.26
N PHE A 72 -8.28 -3.44 -2.14
CA PHE A 72 -7.25 -2.41 -2.00
C PHE A 72 -6.56 -2.17 -3.35
N ALA A 73 -6.46 -0.91 -3.74
CA ALA A 73 -5.74 -0.42 -4.91
C ALA A 73 -4.61 0.49 -4.43
N PRO A 74 -3.34 0.06 -4.48
CA PRO A 74 -2.24 0.88 -4.00
C PRO A 74 -2.12 2.18 -4.81
N CYS A 75 -1.62 3.22 -4.16
CA CYS A 75 -1.38 4.47 -4.84
C CYS A 75 -0.23 4.35 -5.85
N ARG A 76 -0.49 4.77 -7.11
CA ARG A 76 0.49 4.87 -8.23
C ARG A 76 0.86 3.56 -8.92
N ASP A 77 0.15 2.48 -8.64
CA ASP A 77 0.17 1.29 -9.49
C ASP A 77 -1.26 0.91 -9.92
N ARG A 78 -1.36 0.02 -10.91
CA ARG A 78 -2.64 -0.51 -11.41
C ARG A 78 -2.92 -1.92 -10.89
N SER A 79 -2.31 -2.28 -9.76
CA SER A 79 -2.53 -3.57 -9.11
C SER A 79 -3.71 -3.48 -8.15
N TYR A 80 -4.21 -4.64 -7.74
CA TYR A 80 -5.24 -4.77 -6.71
C TYR A 80 -4.87 -5.91 -5.79
N ALA A 81 -5.21 -5.77 -4.51
CA ALA A 81 -5.12 -6.84 -3.52
C ALA A 81 -6.44 -6.96 -2.77
N LEU A 82 -6.73 -8.16 -2.27
CA LEU A 82 -7.77 -8.33 -1.25
C LEU A 82 -7.18 -7.89 0.09
N LEU A 83 -7.80 -6.93 0.76
CA LEU A 83 -7.41 -6.58 2.12
C LEU A 83 -8.04 -7.59 3.07
N GLU A 84 -7.20 -8.29 3.82
CA GLU A 84 -7.59 -9.21 4.89
C GLU A 84 -7.25 -8.57 6.22
N ASP A 85 -8.26 -8.42 7.09
CA ASP A 85 -8.05 -7.93 8.44
C ASP A 85 -7.49 -9.05 9.32
N VAL A 86 -6.22 -8.93 9.71
CA VAL A 86 -5.52 -9.81 10.65
C VAL A 86 -5.20 -9.10 11.96
N SER A 87 -5.77 -7.91 12.17
CA SER A 87 -5.56 -7.10 13.37
C SER A 87 -6.30 -7.66 14.58
N ALA A 88 -5.76 -7.40 15.77
CA ALA A 88 -6.40 -7.78 17.02
C ALA A 88 -7.83 -7.23 17.09
N ASP A 89 -8.77 -8.10 17.46
CA ASP A 89 -10.21 -7.84 17.55
C ASP A 89 -10.86 -7.28 16.27
N ARG A 90 -10.21 -7.32 15.10
CA ARG A 90 -10.63 -6.65 13.86
C ARG A 90 -10.58 -5.11 13.94
N GLN A 91 -9.54 -4.57 14.58
CA GLN A 91 -9.27 -3.13 14.68
C GLN A 91 -9.32 -2.41 13.32
N VAL A 92 -8.77 -3.02 12.26
CA VAL A 92 -8.78 -2.42 10.91
C VAL A 92 -10.20 -2.27 10.40
N THR A 93 -10.99 -3.35 10.44
CA THR A 93 -12.39 -3.33 9.99
C THR A 93 -13.22 -2.34 10.80
N ARG A 94 -13.09 -2.32 12.14
CA ARG A 94 -13.80 -1.34 12.98
C ARG A 94 -13.43 0.09 12.63
N GLY A 95 -12.16 0.37 12.38
CA GLY A 95 -11.71 1.70 12.00
C GLY A 95 -12.27 2.14 10.64
N LEU A 96 -12.39 1.23 9.68
CA LEU A 96 -13.06 1.47 8.41
C LEU A 96 -14.56 1.73 8.59
N GLU A 97 -15.24 0.94 9.42
CA GLU A 97 -16.66 1.14 9.77
C GLU A 97 -16.88 2.49 10.45
N MET A 98 -15.99 2.91 11.36
CA MET A 98 -15.99 4.25 11.96
C MET A 98 -15.80 5.38 10.94
N ALA A 99 -15.05 5.12 9.86
CA ALA A 99 -14.90 6.03 8.73
C ALA A 99 -16.11 6.00 7.77
N GLY A 100 -17.15 5.24 8.12
CA GLY A 100 -18.40 5.12 7.39
C GLY A 100 -18.31 4.21 6.18
N LEU A 101 -17.56 3.10 6.25
CA LEU A 101 -17.42 2.10 5.18
C LEU A 101 -18.77 1.61 4.65
N THR A 102 -19.01 1.80 3.36
CA THR A 102 -20.19 1.31 2.64
C THR A 102 -19.80 0.67 1.31
N ASP A 103 -20.64 -0.24 0.80
CA ASP A 103 -20.41 -0.93 -0.46
C ASP A 103 -20.28 0.05 -1.64
N GLY A 104 -19.36 -0.22 -2.55
CA GLY A 104 -19.11 0.58 -3.77
C GLY A 104 -18.53 1.98 -3.55
N ARG A 105 -18.40 2.46 -2.30
CA ARG A 105 -17.76 3.75 -1.99
C ARG A 105 -16.25 3.57 -1.83
N LYS A 106 -15.49 4.54 -2.34
CA LYS A 106 -14.04 4.58 -2.27
C LYS A 106 -13.57 5.34 -1.02
N TYR A 107 -12.59 4.78 -0.32
CA TYR A 107 -11.94 5.38 0.85
C TYR A 107 -10.44 5.47 0.59
N TYR A 108 -9.81 6.55 1.03
CA TYR A 108 -8.35 6.58 1.12
C TYR A 108 -7.95 5.93 2.45
N VAL A 109 -7.01 4.98 2.40
CA VAL A 109 -6.55 4.25 3.58
C VAL A 109 -5.04 4.15 3.63
N GLU A 110 -4.53 4.09 4.85
CA GLU A 110 -3.16 3.75 5.20
C GLU A 110 -3.22 2.67 6.27
N VAL A 111 -2.57 1.54 6.01
CA VAL A 111 -2.58 0.36 6.89
C VAL A 111 -1.16 -0.20 7.00
N LEU A 112 -0.81 -0.72 8.16
CA LEU A 112 0.37 -1.58 8.27
C LEU A 112 -0.05 -3.00 7.93
N GLY A 113 0.72 -3.66 7.09
CA GLY A 113 0.43 -5.03 6.70
C GLY A 113 1.54 -5.69 5.90
N VAL A 114 1.34 -6.97 5.61
CA VAL A 114 2.24 -7.79 4.82
C VAL A 114 1.54 -8.18 3.52
N ALA A 115 2.23 -8.00 2.40
CA ALA A 115 1.77 -8.50 1.11
C ALA A 115 1.98 -10.02 1.05
N ASP A 116 0.91 -10.76 0.76
CA ASP A 116 0.90 -12.22 0.68
C ASP A 116 0.15 -12.64 -0.59
N GLY A 117 0.90 -12.90 -1.67
CA GLY A 117 0.34 -13.16 -2.99
C GLY A 117 -0.53 -11.99 -3.47
N ASN A 118 -1.85 -12.23 -3.63
CA ASN A 118 -2.83 -11.23 -4.02
C ASN A 118 -3.60 -10.63 -2.83
N ALA A 119 -3.15 -10.89 -1.60
CA ALA A 119 -3.73 -10.36 -0.38
C ALA A 119 -2.79 -9.33 0.28
N LEU A 120 -3.38 -8.33 0.92
CA LEU A 120 -2.73 -7.47 1.89
C LEU A 120 -3.28 -7.83 3.27
N ARG A 121 -2.48 -8.54 4.06
CA ARG A 121 -2.84 -8.91 5.44
C ARG A 121 -2.59 -7.70 6.34
N ALA A 122 -3.63 -6.91 6.58
CA ALA A 122 -3.57 -5.68 7.36
C ALA A 122 -3.60 -5.98 8.85
N SER A 123 -2.53 -5.63 9.56
CA SER A 123 -2.41 -5.83 11.00
C SER A 123 -2.81 -4.59 11.81
N GLU A 124 -2.79 -3.41 11.20
CA GLU A 124 -3.15 -2.16 11.89
C GLU A 124 -3.69 -1.11 10.92
N LEU A 125 -4.69 -0.33 11.37
CA LEU A 125 -5.08 0.91 10.70
C LEU A 125 -4.16 2.05 11.13
N ASN A 126 -3.69 2.84 10.17
CA ASN A 126 -3.00 4.11 10.41
C ASN A 126 -3.92 5.32 10.11
N LEU A 127 -4.63 5.28 8.99
CA LEU A 127 -5.59 6.31 8.57
C LEU A 127 -6.67 5.72 7.66
N ALA A 128 -7.92 6.10 7.85
CA ALA A 128 -9.04 5.88 6.94
C ALA A 128 -9.88 7.14 6.81
N ARG A 129 -10.24 7.51 5.58
CA ARG A 129 -11.14 8.63 5.31
C ARG A 129 -11.84 8.45 3.98
N ALA A 130 -13.08 8.91 3.90
CA ALA A 130 -13.86 8.78 2.67
C ALA A 130 -13.36 9.69 1.53
N GLU A 131 -12.73 10.81 1.88
CA GLU A 131 -12.16 11.75 0.92
C GLU A 131 -10.65 11.74 1.00
N GLY A 132 -9.97 11.73 -0.14
CA GLY A 132 -8.51 11.75 -0.17
C GLY A 132 -7.94 11.60 -1.56
N ARG A 133 -6.75 12.14 -1.76
CA ARG A 133 -5.95 11.94 -2.96
C ARG A 133 -4.80 11.01 -2.61
N CYS A 134 -4.31 10.27 -3.59
CA CYS A 134 -3.05 9.56 -3.48
C CYS A 134 -1.90 10.55 -3.32
N GLN A 135 -1.60 10.88 -2.07
CA GLN A 135 -0.41 11.62 -1.67
C GLN A 135 0.53 10.59 -1.05
N LYS A 136 1.80 10.62 -1.45
CA LYS A 136 2.81 9.79 -0.80
C LYS A 136 2.84 10.20 0.68
N PRO A 137 2.73 9.26 1.65
CA PRO A 137 3.12 9.51 3.04
C PRO A 137 4.52 10.16 3.07
N GLY A 138 4.84 10.89 4.15
CA GLY A 138 6.07 11.69 4.29
C GLY A 138 7.40 10.93 4.16
N GLY A 139 8.50 11.54 4.61
CA GLY A 139 9.88 11.08 4.41
C GLY A 139 10.24 9.70 5.02
N SER A 140 11.51 9.33 4.95
CA SER A 140 12.05 8.00 5.34
C SER A 140 12.14 7.75 6.84
N ASP A 141 11.94 8.78 7.67
CA ASP A 141 12.10 8.70 9.12
C ASP A 141 10.73 8.59 9.77
N GLU A 142 10.62 7.82 10.86
CA GLU A 142 9.38 7.68 11.64
C GLU A 142 8.91 9.07 12.06
N ALA A 143 7.92 9.58 11.33
CA ALA A 143 7.39 10.91 11.54
C ALA A 143 5.95 10.83 12.02
N TRP A 144 5.65 11.49 13.11
CA TRP A 144 4.30 11.54 13.64
C TRP A 144 3.61 12.80 13.17
N LEU A 145 2.35 12.63 12.77
CA LEU A 145 1.43 13.75 12.59
C LEU A 145 0.30 13.59 13.60
N ALA A 146 -0.09 14.68 14.25
CA ALA A 146 -1.22 14.69 15.16
C ALA A 146 -1.98 16.01 15.07
N SER A 147 -3.28 15.98 15.36
CA SER A 147 -4.12 17.17 15.37
C SER A 147 -5.34 16.99 16.26
N GLY A 148 -5.92 18.10 16.71
CA GLY A 148 -7.19 18.12 17.43
C GLY A 148 -7.94 19.43 17.23
N ASN A 149 -9.23 19.44 17.59
CA ASN A 149 -10.17 20.47 17.15
C ASN A 149 -10.51 21.52 18.21
N GLU A 150 -10.43 21.19 19.51
CA GLU A 150 -10.87 22.08 20.59
C GLU A 150 -9.88 22.10 21.79
N PRO A 151 -9.07 23.17 21.93
CA PRO A 151 -8.82 24.19 20.90
C PRO A 151 -8.16 23.56 19.66
N GLY A 152 -8.18 24.25 18.52
CA GLY A 152 -7.54 23.75 17.30
C GLY A 152 -6.02 23.66 17.46
N TRP A 153 -5.41 22.53 17.10
CA TRP A 153 -3.95 22.36 17.10
C TRP A 153 -3.48 21.33 16.07
N ALA A 154 -2.24 21.47 15.64
CA ALA A 154 -1.55 20.52 14.75
C ALA A 154 -0.11 20.33 15.20
N LEU A 155 0.41 19.12 15.01
CA LEU A 155 1.75 18.71 15.38
C LEU A 155 2.39 17.89 14.27
N ALA A 156 3.67 18.16 14.03
CA ALA A 156 4.53 17.32 13.23
C ALA A 156 5.81 17.00 14.01
N ALA A 157 6.16 15.73 14.12
CA ALA A 157 7.40 15.28 14.73
C ALA A 157 8.17 14.43 13.73
N GLY A 158 9.35 14.87 13.30
CA GLY A 158 10.18 14.13 12.35
C GLY A 158 11.27 14.99 11.74
N GLY A 159 12.26 14.36 11.10
CA GLY A 159 13.48 15.06 10.68
C GLY A 159 14.21 15.62 11.90
N GLU A 160 14.44 16.93 11.93
CA GLU A 160 15.26 17.57 12.97
C GLU A 160 14.44 18.15 14.14
N LYS A 161 13.11 18.23 14.03
CA LYS A 161 12.28 18.94 15.01
C LYS A 161 10.92 18.33 15.26
N VAL A 162 10.34 18.71 16.39
CA VAL A 162 8.92 18.59 16.70
C VAL A 162 8.32 19.98 16.73
N THR A 163 7.31 20.23 15.90
CA THR A 163 6.57 21.49 15.87
C THR A 163 5.15 21.29 16.36
N LEU A 164 4.68 22.19 17.23
CA LEU A 164 3.30 22.28 17.69
C LEU A 164 2.76 23.67 17.38
N GLN A 165 1.72 23.72 16.56
CA GLN A 165 0.95 24.93 16.27
C GLN A 165 -0.40 24.84 16.97
N ARG A 166 -0.68 25.80 17.88
CA ARG A 166 -2.00 25.98 18.52
C ARG A 166 -2.73 27.14 17.88
N GLN A 167 -4.05 27.08 17.80
CA GLN A 167 -4.86 28.20 17.35
C GLN A 167 -4.67 29.40 18.30
N GLY A 168 -4.26 30.55 17.75
CA GLY A 168 -4.01 31.78 18.51
C GLY A 168 -2.73 31.77 19.37
N GLY A 169 -1.96 30.68 19.39
CA GLY A 169 -0.71 30.57 20.11
C GLY A 169 0.53 30.75 19.23
N LYS A 170 1.68 31.01 19.85
CA LYS A 170 2.98 30.95 19.19
C LYS A 170 3.33 29.49 18.86
N GLU A 171 3.94 29.26 17.69
CA GLU A 171 4.53 27.96 17.36
C GLU A 171 5.57 27.56 18.42
N ILE A 172 5.49 26.32 18.87
CA ILE A 172 6.53 25.68 19.69
C ILE A 172 7.31 24.76 18.78
N SER A 173 8.64 24.86 18.82
CA SER A 173 9.54 24.01 18.05
C SER A 173 10.66 23.55 18.97
N VAL A 174 10.79 22.24 19.14
CA VAL A 174 11.83 21.61 19.97
C VAL A 174 12.63 20.61 19.12
N PRO A 175 13.89 20.30 19.47
CA PRO A 175 14.68 19.29 18.75
C PRO A 175 13.96 17.93 18.73
N TYR A 176 14.04 17.23 17.59
CA TYR A 176 13.50 15.87 17.50
C TYR A 176 14.42 14.88 18.22
N GLN A 177 13.80 13.93 18.90
CA GLN A 177 14.40 12.72 19.43
C GLN A 177 13.43 11.58 19.19
N ALA A 178 13.95 10.36 19.03
CA ALA A 178 13.12 9.19 18.82
C ALA A 178 12.12 9.02 19.98
N PHE A 179 10.88 8.65 19.63
CA PHE A 179 9.87 8.36 20.63
C PHE A 179 10.25 7.09 21.41
N ALA A 180 10.08 7.12 22.73
CA ALA A 180 10.13 5.92 23.54
C ALA A 180 8.88 5.07 23.24
N ARG A 181 9.08 3.86 22.71
CA ARG A 181 7.99 2.92 22.39
C ARG A 181 7.89 1.87 23.49
N GLN A 182 6.70 1.71 24.06
CA GLN A 182 6.36 0.67 25.03
C GLN A 182 5.03 0.03 24.64
N GLY A 183 5.09 -1.09 23.92
CA GLY A 183 3.92 -1.74 23.35
C GLY A 183 3.11 -0.77 22.49
N GLU A 184 1.84 -0.58 22.85
CA GLU A 184 0.86 0.27 22.18
C GLU A 184 0.96 1.77 22.53
N VAL A 185 2.06 2.20 23.15
CA VAL A 185 2.27 3.59 23.55
C VAL A 185 3.58 4.12 22.96
N ALA A 186 3.52 5.31 22.35
CA ALA A 186 4.68 6.11 21.97
C ALA A 186 4.72 7.40 22.81
N GLN A 187 5.88 7.70 23.41
CA GLN A 187 6.06 8.87 24.27
C GLN A 187 7.25 9.71 23.83
N PHE A 188 7.12 11.03 23.97
CA PHE A 188 8.16 12.01 23.71
C PHE A 188 8.10 13.09 24.78
N SER A 189 9.25 13.61 25.21
CA SER A 189 9.33 14.77 26.08
C SER A 189 10.59 15.56 25.78
N ALA A 190 10.43 16.86 25.51
CA ALA A 190 11.53 17.81 25.36
C ALA A 190 11.05 19.23 25.67
N GLU A 191 11.86 20.00 26.40
CA GLU A 191 11.64 21.44 26.65
C GLU A 191 10.21 21.81 27.10
N GLY A 192 9.60 20.99 27.96
CA GLY A 192 8.24 21.22 28.49
C GLY A 192 7.10 20.81 27.55
N LEU A 193 7.40 20.27 26.36
CA LEU A 193 6.46 19.59 25.48
C LEU A 193 6.45 18.09 25.79
N GLU A 194 5.31 17.56 26.21
CA GLU A 194 5.10 16.12 26.42
C GLU A 194 4.07 15.57 25.44
N LEU A 195 4.42 14.50 24.74
CA LEU A 195 3.53 13.80 23.81
C LEU A 195 3.33 12.37 24.28
N ARG A 196 2.09 11.92 24.22
CA ARG A 196 1.71 10.52 24.42
C ARG A 196 0.73 10.13 23.33
N PHE A 197 1.12 9.16 22.51
CA PHE A 197 0.26 8.55 21.50
C PHE A 197 -0.04 7.13 21.92
N GLU A 198 -1.32 6.77 21.89
CA GLU A 198 -1.82 5.45 22.30
C GLU A 198 -2.49 4.77 21.10
N ARG A 199 -2.22 3.48 20.89
CA ARG A 199 -2.84 2.72 19.80
C ARG A 199 -4.30 2.47 20.12
N GLN A 200 -5.09 3.47 19.81
CA GLN A 200 -6.51 3.48 19.99
C GLN A 200 -7.11 4.29 18.85
N LEU A 201 -8.07 3.67 18.15
CA LEU A 201 -8.78 4.31 17.05
C LEU A 201 -9.32 5.67 17.51
N CYS A 202 -9.03 6.71 16.74
CA CYS A 202 -9.45 8.06 17.01
C CYS A 202 -10.18 8.62 15.79
N ARG A 203 -11.41 9.11 15.98
CA ARG A 203 -12.19 9.74 14.92
C ARG A 203 -12.15 11.25 15.10
N ASP A 204 -11.65 11.94 14.08
CA ASP A 204 -11.73 13.39 14.00
C ASP A 204 -13.15 13.79 13.60
N SER A 205 -13.84 14.54 14.46
CA SER A 205 -15.23 14.96 14.25
C SER A 205 -15.43 16.03 13.18
N VAL A 206 -14.36 16.71 12.76
CA VAL A 206 -14.43 17.76 11.73
C VAL A 206 -14.15 17.17 10.35
N THR A 207 -13.11 16.34 10.26
CA THR A 207 -12.71 15.74 8.98
C THR A 207 -13.34 14.38 8.72
N GLU A 208 -13.98 13.79 9.73
CA GLU A 208 -14.56 12.43 9.69
C GLU A 208 -13.54 11.33 9.39
N ALA A 209 -12.24 11.66 9.48
CA ALA A 209 -11.15 10.74 9.32
C ALA A 209 -10.95 9.92 10.60
N VAL A 210 -10.61 8.65 10.43
CA VAL A 210 -10.27 7.73 11.51
C VAL A 210 -8.79 7.42 11.46
N PHE A 211 -8.12 7.66 12.57
CA PHE A 211 -6.69 7.49 12.74
C PHE A 211 -6.42 6.28 13.63
N GLY A 212 -5.24 5.67 13.45
CA GLY A 212 -4.78 4.52 14.22
C GLY A 212 -4.42 4.84 15.67
N TRP A 213 -4.17 6.11 15.99
CA TRP A 213 -3.70 6.54 17.30
C TRP A 213 -4.52 7.68 17.87
N THR A 214 -4.65 7.67 19.20
CA THR A 214 -5.16 8.77 20.00
C THR A 214 -4.00 9.57 20.56
N ALA A 215 -4.06 10.89 20.44
CA ALA A 215 -3.01 11.80 20.88
C ALA A 215 -3.39 12.56 22.15
N THR A 216 -2.43 12.62 23.08
CA THR A 216 -2.43 13.53 24.22
C THR A 216 -1.15 14.36 24.17
N VAL A 217 -1.30 15.69 24.19
CA VAL A 217 -0.19 16.65 24.24
C VAL A 217 -0.31 17.45 25.52
N ARG A 218 0.75 17.55 26.30
CA ARG A 218 0.84 18.47 27.45
C ARG A 218 1.89 19.53 27.19
N VAL A 219 1.50 20.79 27.39
CA VAL A 219 2.37 21.94 27.17
C VAL A 219 1.80 23.14 27.91
N ASP A 220 2.65 23.97 28.52
CA ASP A 220 2.25 25.16 29.28
C ASP A 220 1.12 24.91 30.32
N GLY A 221 1.11 23.73 30.95
CA GLY A 221 0.05 23.32 31.89
C GLY A 221 -1.31 22.98 31.25
N GLN A 222 -1.42 23.02 29.92
CA GLN A 222 -2.61 22.61 29.18
C GLN A 222 -2.48 21.15 28.72
N THR A 223 -3.62 20.45 28.62
CA THR A 223 -3.70 19.13 27.98
C THR A 223 -4.58 19.23 26.74
N LEU A 224 -4.02 18.89 25.58
CA LEU A 224 -4.71 18.84 24.30
C LEU A 224 -4.94 17.39 23.90
N ARG A 225 -6.11 17.10 23.34
CA ARG A 225 -6.49 15.77 22.85
C ARG A 225 -6.77 15.83 21.35
N GLY A 226 -6.51 14.71 20.68
CA GLY A 226 -6.68 14.63 19.24
C GLY A 226 -6.34 13.24 18.70
N CYS A 227 -6.13 13.17 17.40
CA CYS A 227 -5.80 11.95 16.69
C CYS A 227 -4.36 12.02 16.14
N ALA A 228 -3.73 10.86 15.95
CA ALA A 228 -2.37 10.76 15.42
C ALA A 228 -2.21 9.62 14.42
N LEU A 229 -1.21 9.75 13.56
CA LEU A 229 -0.75 8.71 12.64
C LEU A 229 0.78 8.74 12.55
N VAL A 230 1.34 7.59 12.19
CA VAL A 230 2.78 7.44 11.92
C VAL A 230 3.04 7.46 10.42
N ARG A 231 4.15 8.04 10.00
CA ARG A 231 4.63 8.14 8.61
C ARG A 231 5.86 7.28 8.40
#